data_AF-A0A9P3E6M8-F1
#
_entry.id   AF-A0A9P3E6M8-F1
#
_cell.length_a   1.000
_cell.length_b   1.000
_cell.length_c   1.000
_cell.angle_alpha   90.00
_cell.angle_beta   90.00
_cell.angle_gamma   90.00
#
_symmetry.space_group_name_H-M   'P 1'
#
loop_
_entity.id
_entity.type
_entity.pdbx_description
1 polymer ?
#
loop_
_entity_poly.entity_id
_entity_poly.type
_entity_poly.pdbx_seq_one_letter_code
_entity_poly.pdbx_strand_id
1 'polypeptide(L)'
;MASASTSKPAAPKAEMELNPRGIPKAPFVADVEEYVGGKDAEIEGVMKTFQETSAKYRYMELSLSQRRKALSTKIPDIEQTLSVVTFLQARRKRALGEPEPEPVEEDDDDLDDLDDLDDEGEGGKKAADAPLKSLFELNDTLYAEAEVQETGEVGLWLGANTMLMYPLQEAVDLLTSKLNAAKKSMEETVEDLEFLREQATVMEVNFARVHNWDVKRRREKKAATGGIVQSGKPETGAEHSDDE
;
A
#
# COMPACT_ATOMS: atom_id res chain seq x y z
N MET A 1 3.31 -58.73 23.71
CA MET A 1 4.05 -57.47 23.62
C MET A 1 3.70 -56.81 22.29
N ALA A 2 2.94 -55.73 22.31
CA ALA A 2 2.75 -54.87 21.15
C ALA A 2 2.64 -53.44 21.69
N SER A 3 3.74 -52.68 21.56
CA SER A 3 3.84 -51.31 22.04
C SER A 3 2.89 -50.41 21.25
N ALA A 4 1.97 -49.76 21.95
CA ALA A 4 1.18 -48.66 21.43
C ALA A 4 2.10 -47.45 21.24
N SER A 5 2.38 -47.11 19.98
CA SER A 5 3.01 -45.84 19.62
C SER A 5 1.92 -44.77 19.58
N THR A 6 1.78 -44.03 20.67
CA THR A 6 0.93 -42.85 20.75
C THR A 6 1.59 -41.72 19.97
N SER A 7 1.06 -41.43 18.78
CA SER A 7 1.43 -40.26 17.97
C SER A 7 1.03 -38.97 18.70
N LYS A 8 2.04 -38.15 19.01
CA LYS A 8 1.91 -36.78 19.54
C LYS A 8 1.03 -35.92 18.60
N PRO A 9 0.09 -35.10 19.10
CA PRO A 9 -0.71 -34.25 18.25
C PRO A 9 0.17 -33.12 17.69
N ALA A 10 0.12 -32.93 16.38
CA ALA A 10 0.72 -31.79 15.71
C ALA A 10 0.00 -30.50 16.13
N ALA A 11 0.77 -29.43 16.37
CA ALA A 11 0.23 -28.11 16.70
C ALA A 11 -0.81 -27.66 15.67
N PRO A 12 -1.89 -26.98 16.08
CA PRO A 12 -2.95 -26.56 15.17
C PRO A 12 -2.37 -25.59 14.15
N LYS A 13 -2.40 -25.98 12.87
CA LYS A 13 -2.18 -25.05 11.76
C LYS A 13 -3.33 -24.06 11.80
N ALA A 14 -3.10 -22.86 12.31
CA ALA A 14 -4.05 -21.77 12.17
C ALA A 14 -4.27 -21.54 10.66
N GLU A 15 -5.44 -21.89 10.15
CA GLU A 15 -5.84 -21.56 8.78
C GLU A 15 -5.79 -20.04 8.64
N MET A 16 -4.92 -19.55 7.75
CA MET A 16 -4.76 -18.12 7.52
C MET A 16 -6.00 -17.63 6.75
N GLU A 17 -6.91 -16.93 7.44
CA GLU A 17 -8.02 -16.24 6.80
C GLU A 17 -7.48 -15.26 5.75
N LEU A 18 -8.06 -15.23 4.56
CA LEU A 18 -7.68 -14.30 3.49
C LEU A 18 -8.65 -13.13 3.46
N ASN A 19 -8.16 -11.91 3.22
CA ASN A 19 -9.04 -10.79 2.89
C ASN A 19 -9.64 -10.98 1.46
N PRO A 20 -10.67 -10.21 1.07
CA PRO A 20 -11.29 -10.31 -0.27
C PRO A 20 -10.32 -10.12 -1.45
N ARG A 21 -9.13 -9.57 -1.20
CA ARG A 21 -8.09 -9.29 -2.19
C ARG A 21 -6.88 -10.25 -2.08
N GLY A 22 -7.00 -11.32 -1.29
CA GLY A 22 -6.02 -12.41 -1.20
C GLY A 22 -4.83 -12.17 -0.26
N ILE A 23 -4.84 -11.12 0.56
CA ILE A 23 -3.81 -10.85 1.57
C ILE A 23 -4.08 -11.73 2.81
N PRO A 24 -3.11 -12.56 3.25
CA PRO A 24 -3.25 -13.39 4.44
C PRO A 24 -3.37 -12.56 5.72
N LYS A 25 -4.35 -12.89 6.56
CA LYS A 25 -4.52 -12.32 7.90
C LYS A 25 -3.54 -12.98 8.87
N ALA A 26 -2.90 -12.16 9.70
CA ALA A 26 -2.00 -12.62 10.74
C ALA A 26 -2.81 -13.29 11.85
N PRO A 27 -2.50 -14.55 12.23
CA PRO A 27 -3.20 -15.21 13.33
C PRO A 27 -2.80 -14.55 14.65
N PHE A 28 -3.75 -14.08 15.46
CA PHE A 28 -3.44 -13.55 16.79
C PHE A 28 -3.19 -14.69 17.77
N VAL A 29 -2.02 -14.70 18.42
CA VAL A 29 -1.65 -15.73 19.40
C VAL A 29 -2.03 -15.24 20.79
N ALA A 30 -3.20 -15.68 21.29
CA ALA A 30 -3.68 -15.36 22.63
C ALA A 30 -2.92 -16.12 23.73
N ASP A 31 -2.82 -17.44 23.59
CA ASP A 31 -2.00 -18.31 24.45
C ASP A 31 -0.75 -18.78 23.70
N VAL A 32 0.41 -18.28 24.15
CA VAL A 32 1.70 -18.58 23.53
C VAL A 32 2.15 -20.00 23.83
N GLU A 33 1.84 -20.52 25.02
CA GLU A 33 2.27 -21.87 25.44
C GLU A 33 1.54 -22.94 24.63
N GLU A 34 0.24 -22.76 24.41
CA GLU A 34 -0.55 -23.66 23.55
C GLU A 34 -0.09 -23.58 22.09
N TYR A 35 0.09 -22.36 21.57
CA TYR A 35 0.47 -22.15 20.17
C TYR A 35 1.85 -22.71 19.82
N VAL A 36 2.82 -22.61 20.73
CA VAL A 36 4.16 -23.15 20.53
C VAL A 36 4.20 -24.68 20.71
N GLY A 37 3.16 -25.30 21.28
CA GLY A 37 3.06 -26.76 21.46
C GLY A 37 3.49 -27.25 22.85
N GLY A 38 3.38 -26.39 23.87
CA GLY A 38 3.62 -26.69 25.28
C GLY A 38 5.02 -26.32 25.80
N LYS A 39 5.25 -26.55 27.10
CA LYS A 39 6.45 -26.10 27.86
C LYS A 39 7.78 -26.58 27.29
N ASP A 40 7.82 -27.68 26.54
CA ASP A 40 9.07 -28.24 26.01
C ASP A 40 9.17 -28.19 24.48
N ALA A 41 8.29 -27.46 23.82
CA ALA A 41 8.34 -27.36 22.37
C ALA A 41 9.51 -26.50 21.84
N GLU A 42 9.90 -26.79 20.59
CA GLU A 42 10.92 -26.07 19.84
C GLU A 42 10.34 -24.78 19.24
N ILE A 43 10.85 -23.63 19.71
CA ILE A 43 10.37 -22.30 19.30
C ILE A 43 10.97 -21.86 17.96
N GLU A 44 12.13 -22.40 17.59
CA GLU A 44 12.86 -21.96 16.39
C GLU A 44 12.03 -22.12 15.11
N GLY A 45 11.26 -23.21 15.00
CA GLY A 45 10.34 -23.42 13.88
C GLY A 45 9.24 -22.35 13.80
N VAL A 46 8.59 -22.04 14.93
CA VAL A 46 7.54 -21.00 15.00
C VAL A 46 8.14 -19.62 14.67
N MET A 47 9.29 -19.31 15.25
CA MET A 47 10.00 -18.06 15.01
C MET A 47 10.36 -17.88 13.53
N LYS A 48 10.82 -18.96 12.88
CA LYS A 48 11.10 -18.97 11.44
C LYS A 48 9.84 -18.72 10.62
N THR A 49 8.71 -19.35 10.95
CA THR A 49 7.44 -19.09 10.24
C THR A 49 6.96 -17.65 10.38
N PHE A 50 7.15 -17.02 11.55
CA PHE A 50 6.83 -15.62 11.77
C PHE A 50 7.74 -14.69 10.98
N GLN A 51 9.05 -14.99 10.92
CA GLN A 51 9.99 -14.24 10.08
C GLN A 51 9.63 -14.33 8.59
N GLU A 52 9.32 -15.53 8.10
CA GLU A 52 8.89 -15.75 6.71
C GLU A 52 7.59 -14.98 6.40
N THR A 53 6.61 -15.03 7.30
CA THR A 53 5.33 -14.33 7.12
C THR A 53 5.50 -12.81 7.18
N SER A 54 6.33 -12.32 8.10
CA SER A 54 6.68 -10.90 8.19
C SER A 54 7.38 -10.40 6.91
N ALA A 55 8.28 -11.21 6.34
CA ALA A 55 8.95 -10.89 5.09
C ALA A 55 7.95 -10.80 3.93
N LYS A 56 6.94 -11.67 3.89
CA LYS A 56 5.84 -11.60 2.90
C LYS A 56 5.03 -10.31 3.05
N TYR A 57 4.67 -9.91 4.27
CA TYR A 57 3.96 -8.65 4.49
C TYR A 57 4.76 -7.44 4.02
N ARG A 58 6.05 -7.36 4.36
CA ARG A 58 6.92 -6.26 3.89
C ARG A 58 7.04 -6.24 2.37
N TYR A 59 7.15 -7.40 1.73
CA TYR A 59 7.20 -7.46 0.27
C TYR A 59 5.90 -6.96 -0.38
N MET A 60 4.74 -7.39 0.14
CA MET A 60 3.44 -6.91 -0.34
C MET A 60 3.25 -5.41 -0.10
N GLU A 61 3.66 -4.90 1.05
CA GLU A 61 3.63 -3.47 1.38
C GLU A 61 4.49 -2.66 0.40
N LEU A 62 5.71 -3.13 0.11
CA LEU A 62 6.60 -2.51 -0.86
C LEU A 62 5.96 -2.48 -2.26
N SER A 63 5.40 -3.60 -2.71
CA SER A 63 4.73 -3.72 -4.02
C SER A 63 3.53 -2.78 -4.15
N LEU A 64 2.65 -2.75 -3.16
CA LEU A 64 1.47 -1.88 -3.15
C LEU A 64 1.85 -0.40 -2.99
N SER A 65 2.89 -0.09 -2.21
CA SER A 65 3.40 1.28 -2.08
C SER A 65 3.97 1.80 -3.41
N GLN A 66 4.68 0.95 -4.16
CA GLN A 66 5.15 1.29 -5.51
C GLN A 66 3.97 1.50 -6.48
N ARG A 67 2.95 0.63 -6.44
CA ARG A 67 1.73 0.78 -7.24
C ARG A 67 1.00 2.08 -6.90
N ARG A 68 0.83 2.41 -5.62
CA ARG A 68 0.23 3.66 -5.15
C ARG A 68 1.00 4.86 -5.68
N LYS A 69 2.33 4.84 -5.62
CA LYS A 69 3.18 5.92 -6.15
C LYS A 69 2.98 6.10 -7.66
N ALA A 70 2.94 5.01 -8.42
CA ALA A 70 2.70 5.07 -9.86
C ALA A 70 1.30 5.65 -10.19
N LEU A 71 0.27 5.24 -9.45
CA LEU A 71 -1.08 5.79 -9.60
C LEU A 71 -1.16 7.27 -9.22
N SER A 72 -0.46 7.69 -8.16
CA SER A 72 -0.40 9.09 -7.72
C SER A 72 0.21 10.03 -8.75
N THR A 73 1.11 9.55 -9.61
CA THR A 73 1.65 10.35 -10.73
C THR A 73 0.73 10.27 -11.96
N LYS A 74 0.11 9.11 -12.19
CA LYS A 74 -0.71 8.87 -13.38
C LYS A 74 -2.08 9.55 -13.33
N ILE A 75 -2.71 9.63 -12.15
CA ILE A 75 -4.04 10.24 -12.01
C ILE A 75 -4.02 11.71 -12.47
N PRO A 76 -3.11 12.57 -11.98
CA PRO A 76 -3.02 13.96 -12.44
C PRO A 76 -2.74 14.09 -13.95
N ASP A 77 -1.91 13.21 -14.50
CA ASP A 77 -1.59 13.19 -15.95
C ASP A 77 -2.84 12.88 -16.80
N ILE A 78 -3.67 11.92 -16.37
CA ILE A 78 -4.95 11.63 -17.02
C ILE A 78 -5.93 12.80 -16.85
N GLU A 79 -5.99 13.43 -15.67
CA GLU A 79 -6.87 14.59 -15.41
C GLU A 79 -6.49 15.78 -16.28
N GLN A 80 -5.19 16.09 -16.38
CA GLN A 80 -4.69 17.14 -17.26
C GLN A 80 -5.01 16.85 -18.72
N THR A 81 -4.79 15.61 -19.17
CA THR A 81 -5.12 15.19 -20.55
C THR A 81 -6.62 15.33 -20.81
N LEU A 82 -7.47 14.89 -19.87
CA LEU A 82 -8.92 15.01 -19.98
C LEU A 82 -9.35 16.49 -20.04
N SER A 83 -8.76 17.35 -19.20
CA SER A 83 -9.03 18.79 -19.23
C SER A 83 -8.75 19.41 -20.60
N VAL A 84 -7.62 19.04 -21.23
CA VAL A 84 -7.27 19.54 -22.57
C VAL A 84 -8.27 19.04 -23.63
N VAL A 85 -8.64 17.76 -23.61
CA VAL A 85 -9.60 17.20 -24.57
C VAL A 85 -10.99 17.82 -24.39
N THR A 86 -11.44 18.01 -23.16
CA THR A 86 -12.71 18.67 -22.85
C THR A 86 -12.71 20.13 -23.30
N PHE A 87 -11.60 20.86 -23.11
CA PHE A 87 -11.44 22.22 -23.63
C PHE A 87 -11.55 22.27 -25.17
N LEU A 88 -10.85 21.37 -25.87
CA LEU A 88 -10.94 21.27 -27.33
C LEU A 88 -12.35 20.91 -27.80
N GLN A 89 -13.05 20.05 -27.04
CA GLN A 89 -14.43 19.69 -27.31
C GLN A 89 -15.40 20.86 -27.13
N ALA A 90 -15.31 21.59 -26.02
CA ALA A 90 -16.16 22.76 -25.73
C ALA A 90 -15.95 23.86 -26.78
N ARG A 91 -14.69 24.14 -27.11
CA ARG A 91 -14.32 25.09 -28.16
C ARG A 91 -14.94 24.73 -29.51
N ARG A 92 -14.87 23.45 -29.91
CA ARG A 92 -15.49 22.95 -31.14
C ARG A 92 -17.02 23.09 -31.12
N LYS A 93 -17.68 22.75 -30.02
CA LYS A 93 -19.15 22.90 -29.88
C LYS A 93 -19.58 24.36 -30.03
N ARG A 94 -18.81 25.28 -29.43
CA ARG A 94 -19.01 26.73 -29.55
C ARG A 94 -18.80 27.21 -31.00
N ALA A 95 -17.77 26.74 -31.69
CA ALA A 95 -17.53 27.04 -33.10
C ALA A 95 -18.64 26.51 -34.04
N LEU A 96 -19.26 25.38 -33.67
CA LEU A 96 -20.40 24.79 -34.39
C LEU A 96 -21.75 25.43 -34.04
N GLY A 97 -21.81 26.36 -33.08
CA GLY A 97 -23.04 27.03 -32.65
C GLY A 97 -24.00 26.12 -31.86
N GLU A 98 -23.50 25.01 -31.31
CA GLU A 98 -24.28 24.13 -30.45
C GLU A 98 -24.41 24.76 -29.04
N PRO A 99 -25.60 24.66 -28.40
CA PRO A 99 -25.78 25.19 -27.05
C PRO A 99 -24.85 24.47 -26.08
N GLU A 100 -24.09 25.24 -25.29
CA GLU A 100 -23.27 24.69 -24.22
C GLU A 100 -24.16 23.91 -23.24
N PRO A 101 -23.73 22.74 -22.73
CA PRO A 101 -24.35 22.20 -21.54
C PRO A 101 -24.18 23.23 -20.43
N GLU A 102 -25.30 23.62 -19.80
CA GLU A 102 -25.31 24.46 -18.59
C GLU A 102 -24.23 23.94 -17.63
N PRO A 103 -23.40 24.83 -17.03
CA PRO A 103 -22.49 24.41 -16.00
C PRO A 103 -23.31 23.69 -14.93
N VAL A 104 -22.98 22.42 -14.68
CA VAL A 104 -23.44 21.77 -13.46
C VAL A 104 -22.77 22.56 -12.35
N GLU A 105 -23.57 23.30 -11.58
CA GLU A 105 -23.11 23.90 -10.33
C GLU A 105 -22.73 22.73 -9.43
N GLU A 106 -21.44 22.38 -9.44
CA GLU A 106 -20.86 21.66 -8.33
C GLU A 106 -20.81 22.69 -7.19
N ASP A 107 -21.60 22.46 -6.15
CA ASP A 107 -21.59 23.20 -4.88
C ASP A 107 -20.21 23.04 -4.21
N ASP A 108 -19.16 23.63 -4.79
CA ASP A 108 -17.85 23.78 -4.19
C ASP A 108 -17.83 25.12 -3.43
N ASP A 109 -18.48 25.13 -2.26
CA ASP A 109 -18.47 26.24 -1.28
C ASP A 109 -17.07 26.48 -0.62
N ASP A 110 -15.96 25.95 -1.18
CA ASP A 110 -14.67 25.87 -0.48
C ASP A 110 -13.44 26.37 -1.29
N LEU A 111 -13.58 27.39 -2.15
CA LEU A 111 -12.43 28.10 -2.75
C LEU A 111 -12.60 29.64 -2.81
N ASP A 112 -12.99 30.26 -1.70
CA ASP A 112 -12.70 31.67 -1.44
C ASP A 112 -11.24 31.77 -0.92
N ASP A 113 -10.27 32.18 -1.76
CA ASP A 113 -9.24 33.21 -1.44
C ASP A 113 -8.10 33.30 -2.50
N LEU A 114 -8.40 33.65 -3.76
CA LEU A 114 -7.35 34.07 -4.72
C LEU A 114 -7.88 35.08 -5.75
N ASP A 115 -8.57 36.12 -5.25
CA ASP A 115 -8.84 37.34 -6.02
C ASP A 115 -7.83 38.42 -5.60
N ASP A 116 -6.83 38.68 -6.44
CA ASP A 116 -6.43 40.06 -6.81
C ASP A 116 -5.38 40.04 -7.94
N LEU A 117 -5.83 39.87 -9.19
CA LEU A 117 -5.13 40.43 -10.35
C LEU A 117 -6.17 40.94 -11.36
N ASP A 118 -6.53 42.21 -11.17
CA ASP A 118 -7.14 43.08 -12.16
C ASP A 118 -6.53 42.89 -13.56
N ASP A 119 -7.32 42.33 -14.49
CA ASP A 119 -7.22 42.68 -15.91
C ASP A 119 -8.65 42.88 -16.44
N GLU A 120 -9.16 44.10 -16.27
CA GLU A 120 -10.36 44.60 -16.94
C GLU A 120 -10.13 44.60 -18.47
N GLY A 121 -10.35 43.44 -19.09
CA GLY A 121 -10.39 43.25 -20.54
C GLY A 121 -11.82 43.15 -21.05
N GLU A 122 -12.43 44.30 -21.38
CA GLU A 122 -13.69 44.42 -22.10
C GLU A 122 -13.56 43.80 -23.53
N GLY A 123 -13.65 42.46 -23.65
CA GLY A 123 -13.37 41.74 -24.91
C GLY A 123 -14.12 40.42 -25.14
N GLY A 124 -14.97 39.98 -24.20
CA GLY A 124 -15.46 38.60 -24.08
C GLY A 124 -16.31 37.99 -25.22
N LYS A 125 -16.65 38.73 -26.28
CA LYS A 125 -17.43 38.18 -27.42
C LYS A 125 -16.64 38.03 -28.73
N LYS A 126 -15.39 38.50 -28.82
CA LYS A 126 -14.60 38.43 -30.07
C LYS A 126 -13.47 37.39 -30.07
N ALA A 127 -13.14 36.80 -28.92
CA ALA A 127 -12.08 35.79 -28.82
C ALA A 127 -12.51 34.37 -29.24
N ALA A 128 -13.82 34.10 -29.34
CA ALA A 128 -14.35 32.76 -29.61
C ALA A 128 -14.12 32.27 -31.04
N ASP A 129 -13.93 33.18 -31.99
CA ASP A 129 -13.72 32.89 -33.43
C ASP A 129 -12.24 33.05 -33.83
N ALA A 130 -11.38 33.44 -32.89
CA ALA A 130 -9.96 33.62 -33.17
C ALA A 130 -9.26 32.26 -33.17
N PRO A 131 -8.44 31.95 -34.18
CA PRO A 131 -7.73 30.68 -34.26
C PRO A 131 -6.87 30.44 -33.02
N LEU A 132 -6.92 29.22 -32.47
CA LEU A 132 -6.19 28.86 -31.25
C LEU A 132 -4.69 28.85 -31.56
N LYS A 133 -3.96 29.84 -31.07
CA LYS A 133 -2.50 29.83 -31.12
C LYS A 133 -1.95 29.19 -29.87
N SER A 134 -1.01 28.27 -30.05
CA SER A 134 -0.32 27.60 -28.95
C SER A 134 1.17 27.42 -29.26
N LEU A 135 1.96 27.28 -28.20
CA LEU A 135 3.37 26.95 -28.28
C LEU A 135 3.50 25.42 -28.24
N PHE A 136 3.95 24.83 -29.33
CA PHE A 136 4.21 23.40 -29.44
C PHE A 136 5.66 23.10 -29.09
N GLU A 137 5.85 22.14 -28.18
CA GLU A 137 7.18 21.64 -27.81
C GLU A 137 7.75 20.78 -28.95
N LEU A 138 8.87 21.23 -29.53
CA LEU A 138 9.65 20.48 -30.52
C LEU A 138 10.79 19.68 -29.84
N ASN A 139 11.29 20.22 -28.72
CA ASN A 139 12.32 19.66 -27.85
C ASN A 139 12.20 20.34 -26.47
N ASP A 140 12.83 19.80 -25.43
CA ASP A 140 12.74 20.24 -24.03
C ASP A 140 12.98 21.76 -23.83
N THR A 141 13.73 22.39 -24.74
CA THR A 141 14.06 23.83 -24.71
C THR A 141 13.67 24.59 -25.98
N LEU A 142 12.96 23.93 -26.91
CA LEU A 142 12.58 24.50 -28.21
C LEU A 142 11.08 24.41 -28.41
N TYR A 143 10.45 25.58 -28.54
CA TYR A 143 9.00 25.71 -28.78
C TYR A 143 8.77 26.45 -30.09
N ALA A 144 7.72 26.08 -30.80
CA ALA A 144 7.24 26.80 -31.99
C ALA A 144 5.81 27.27 -31.80
N GLU A 145 5.55 28.53 -32.14
CA GLU A 145 4.20 29.06 -32.21
C GLU A 145 3.49 28.49 -33.45
N ALA A 146 2.34 27.87 -33.25
CA ALA A 146 1.50 27.40 -34.35
C ALA A 146 0.01 27.55 -34.02
N GLU A 147 -0.78 27.51 -35.07
CA GLU A 147 -2.23 27.60 -35.02
C GLU A 147 -2.85 26.19 -35.03
N VAL A 148 -3.73 25.91 -34.06
CA VAL A 148 -4.41 24.62 -33.92
C VAL A 148 -5.62 24.58 -34.84
N GLN A 149 -5.67 23.56 -35.72
CA GLN A 149 -6.83 23.29 -36.56
C GLN A 149 -7.84 22.41 -35.83
N GLU A 150 -9.13 22.78 -35.89
CA GLU A 150 -10.21 22.05 -35.23
C GLU A 150 -10.67 20.83 -36.07
N THR A 151 -9.90 19.75 -36.02
CA THR A 151 -10.19 18.51 -36.77
C THR A 151 -11.34 17.69 -36.17
N GLY A 152 -11.61 17.84 -34.86
CA GLY A 152 -12.64 17.07 -34.15
C GLY A 152 -12.19 15.70 -33.66
N GLU A 153 -10.91 15.38 -33.85
CA GLU A 153 -10.26 14.15 -33.43
C GLU A 153 -8.97 14.48 -32.67
N VAL A 154 -8.60 13.62 -31.73
CA VAL A 154 -7.36 13.72 -30.94
C VAL A 154 -6.58 12.42 -31.03
N GLY A 155 -5.26 12.53 -31.16
CA GLY A 155 -4.35 11.39 -31.12
C GLY A 155 -4.02 11.03 -29.67
N LEU A 156 -4.37 9.80 -29.25
CA LEU A 156 -4.02 9.27 -27.94
C LEU A 156 -2.93 8.19 -28.07
N TRP A 157 -1.88 8.33 -27.26
CA TRP A 157 -0.81 7.33 -27.17
C TRP A 157 -1.22 6.22 -26.21
N LEU A 158 -1.37 4.99 -26.72
CA LEU A 158 -1.84 3.84 -25.93
C LEU A 158 -0.68 3.01 -25.33
N GLY A 159 0.57 3.34 -25.68
CA GLY A 159 1.75 2.56 -25.33
C GLY A 159 2.16 1.58 -26.42
N ALA A 160 3.24 0.83 -26.18
CA ALA A 160 3.79 -0.16 -27.11
C ALA A 160 3.94 0.37 -28.56
N ASN A 161 4.46 1.59 -28.70
CA ASN A 161 4.67 2.28 -29.98
C ASN A 161 3.39 2.47 -30.81
N THR A 162 2.22 2.55 -30.15
CA THR A 162 0.92 2.63 -30.82
C THR A 162 0.18 3.91 -30.40
N MET A 163 -0.23 4.69 -31.40
CA MET A 163 -1.09 5.87 -31.27
C MET A 163 -2.34 5.67 -32.11
N LEU A 164 -3.51 6.04 -31.57
CA LEU A 164 -4.79 5.98 -32.29
C LEU A 164 -5.49 7.34 -32.24
N MET A 165 -6.15 7.69 -33.35
CA MET A 165 -7.02 8.87 -33.43
C MET A 165 -8.40 8.50 -32.92
N TYR A 166 -8.93 9.32 -32.02
CA TYR A 166 -10.28 9.19 -31.47
C TYR A 166 -11.07 10.47 -31.70
N PRO A 167 -12.37 10.39 -32.03
CA PRO A 167 -13.26 11.53 -31.94
C PRO A 167 -13.23 12.13 -30.52
N LEU A 168 -13.38 13.45 -30.40
CA LEU A 168 -13.29 14.15 -29.11
C LEU A 168 -14.22 13.53 -28.04
N GLN A 169 -15.45 13.14 -28.40
CA GLN A 169 -16.38 12.51 -27.46
C GLN A 169 -15.89 11.14 -26.97
N GLU A 170 -15.44 10.27 -27.89
CA GLU A 170 -14.93 8.94 -27.53
C GLU A 170 -13.65 9.04 -26.69
N ALA A 171 -12.81 10.05 -26.95
CA ALA A 171 -11.62 10.32 -26.15
C ALA A 171 -11.98 10.72 -24.72
N VAL A 172 -12.97 11.60 -24.52
CA VAL A 172 -13.49 11.97 -23.20
C VAL A 172 -14.01 10.75 -22.45
N ASP A 173 -14.84 9.93 -23.10
CA ASP A 173 -15.43 8.74 -22.48
C ASP A 173 -14.33 7.72 -22.09
N LEU A 174 -13.35 7.51 -22.98
CA LEU A 174 -12.20 6.62 -22.74
C LEU A 174 -11.35 7.12 -21.57
N LEU A 175 -10.97 8.39 -21.56
CA LEU A 175 -10.14 8.99 -20.52
C LEU A 175 -10.88 9.01 -19.18
N THR A 176 -12.18 9.32 -19.16
CA THR A 176 -13.02 9.30 -17.96
C THR A 176 -13.13 7.89 -17.37
N SER A 177 -13.37 6.88 -18.22
CA SER A 177 -13.38 5.48 -17.80
C SER A 177 -12.04 5.05 -17.21
N LYS A 178 -10.93 5.44 -17.83
CA LYS A 178 -9.57 5.16 -17.34
C LYS A 178 -9.26 5.89 -16.03
N LEU A 179 -9.72 7.14 -15.89
CA LEU A 179 -9.56 7.94 -14.68
C LEU A 179 -10.30 7.28 -13.50
N ASN A 180 -11.56 6.91 -13.70
CA ASN A 180 -12.37 6.26 -12.68
C ASN A 180 -11.78 4.91 -12.25
N ALA A 181 -11.29 4.11 -13.22
CA ALA A 181 -10.60 2.86 -12.91
C ALA A 181 -9.29 3.09 -12.14
N ALA A 182 -8.53 4.13 -12.47
CA ALA A 182 -7.30 4.49 -11.76
C ALA A 182 -7.59 4.99 -10.33
N LYS A 183 -8.59 5.86 -10.14
CA LYS A 183 -9.05 6.35 -8.83
C LYS A 183 -9.52 5.20 -7.94
N LYS A 184 -10.36 4.31 -8.47
CA LYS A 184 -10.80 3.11 -7.75
C LYS A 184 -9.62 2.20 -7.38
N SER A 185 -8.70 1.96 -8.31
CA SER A 185 -7.50 1.15 -8.02
C SER A 185 -6.59 1.81 -6.97
N MET A 186 -6.58 3.14 -6.88
CA MET A 186 -5.82 3.88 -5.86
C MET A 186 -6.43 3.69 -4.48
N GLU A 187 -7.75 3.85 -4.36
CA GLU A 187 -8.51 3.62 -3.14
C GLU A 187 -8.30 2.18 -2.61
N GLU A 188 -8.50 1.17 -3.47
CA GLU A 188 -8.28 -0.23 -3.10
C GLU A 188 -6.83 -0.49 -2.62
N THR A 189 -5.85 0.14 -3.27
CA THR A 189 -4.43 0.01 -2.88
C THR A 189 -4.15 0.65 -1.53
N VAL A 190 -4.80 1.78 -1.21
CA VAL A 190 -4.66 2.47 0.08
C VAL A 190 -5.23 1.62 1.21
N GLU A 191 -6.43 1.07 1.02
CA GLU A 191 -7.04 0.17 1.99
C GLU A 191 -6.19 -1.08 2.23
N ASP A 192 -5.62 -1.69 1.18
CA ASP A 192 -4.73 -2.85 1.33
C ASP A 192 -3.44 -2.52 2.07
N LEU A 193 -2.90 -1.32 1.87
CA LEU A 193 -1.73 -0.86 2.64
C LEU A 193 -2.07 -0.69 4.11
N GLU A 194 -3.25 -0.17 4.43
CA GLU A 194 -3.72 -0.07 5.82
C GLU A 194 -3.89 -1.46 6.44
N PHE A 195 -4.56 -2.37 5.75
CA PHE A 195 -4.71 -3.76 6.21
C PHE A 195 -3.35 -4.42 6.47
N LEU A 196 -2.37 -4.26 5.57
CA LEU A 196 -1.03 -4.80 5.75
C LEU A 196 -0.30 -4.22 6.95
N ARG A 197 -0.48 -2.94 7.26
CA ARG A 197 0.10 -2.31 8.46
C ARG A 197 -0.49 -2.89 9.74
N GLU A 198 -1.79 -3.17 9.76
CA GLU A 198 -2.43 -3.88 10.87
C GLU A 198 -1.86 -5.29 11.02
N GLN A 199 -1.74 -6.04 9.92
CA GLN A 199 -1.19 -7.40 9.96
C GLN A 199 0.28 -7.43 10.40
N ALA A 200 1.08 -6.45 9.95
CA ALA A 200 2.45 -6.28 10.40
C ALA A 200 2.51 -6.04 11.92
N THR A 201 1.66 -5.16 12.44
CA THR A 201 1.56 -4.87 13.88
C THR A 201 1.20 -6.12 14.69
N VAL A 202 0.19 -6.88 14.24
CA VAL A 202 -0.20 -8.15 14.90
C VAL A 202 0.96 -9.15 14.91
N MET A 203 1.66 -9.27 13.78
CA MET A 203 2.81 -10.17 13.67
C MET A 203 3.97 -9.75 14.59
N GLU A 204 4.25 -8.46 14.71
CA GLU A 204 5.27 -7.92 15.62
C GLU A 204 4.93 -8.20 17.09
N VAL A 205 3.66 -8.00 17.48
CA VAL A 205 3.20 -8.32 18.84
C VAL A 205 3.31 -9.82 19.12
N ASN A 206 2.90 -10.67 18.18
CA ASN A 206 3.04 -12.13 18.31
C ASN A 206 4.50 -12.55 18.46
N PHE A 207 5.39 -11.98 17.66
CA PHE A 207 6.83 -12.24 17.72
C PHE A 207 7.41 -11.85 19.09
N ALA A 208 7.08 -10.65 19.58
CA ALA A 208 7.51 -10.19 20.90
C ALA A 208 6.97 -11.09 22.02
N ARG A 209 5.71 -11.52 21.94
CA ARG A 209 5.09 -12.45 22.90
C ARG A 209 5.79 -13.80 22.96
N VAL A 210 6.04 -14.42 21.81
CA VAL A 210 6.77 -15.70 21.73
C VAL A 210 8.19 -15.56 22.27
N HIS A 211 8.90 -14.48 21.90
CA HIS A 211 10.24 -14.22 22.40
C HIS A 211 10.26 -14.00 23.93
N ASN A 212 9.33 -13.21 24.46
CA ASN A 212 9.22 -12.95 25.90
C ASN A 212 8.91 -14.24 26.69
N TRP A 213 8.02 -15.08 26.16
CA TRP A 213 7.71 -16.38 26.75
C TRP A 213 8.94 -17.30 26.76
N ASP A 214 9.69 -17.38 25.65
CA ASP A 214 10.93 -18.17 25.58
C ASP A 214 11.99 -17.69 26.58
N VAL A 215 12.20 -16.38 26.68
CA VAL A 215 13.15 -15.79 27.65
C VAL A 215 12.74 -16.14 29.07
N LYS A 216 11.45 -16.02 29.42
CA LYS A 216 10.93 -16.39 30.75
C LYS A 216 11.19 -17.87 31.04
N ARG A 217 10.84 -18.75 30.10
CA ARG A 217 11.07 -20.21 30.19
C ARG A 217 12.55 -20.56 30.38
N ARG A 218 13.45 -19.92 29.64
CA ARG A 218 14.91 -20.14 29.76
C ARG A 218 15.45 -19.64 31.09
N ARG A 219 14.96 -18.51 31.62
CA ARG A 219 15.33 -18.01 32.95
C ARG A 219 14.87 -18.95 34.06
N GLU A 220 13.63 -19.44 33.99
CA GLU A 220 13.07 -20.40 34.95
C GLU A 220 13.82 -21.73 34.93
N LYS A 221 14.13 -22.28 33.74
CA LYS A 221 14.95 -23.50 33.62
C LYS A 221 16.34 -23.31 34.24
N LYS A 222 17.01 -22.17 33.97
CA LYS A 222 18.32 -21.87 34.58
C LYS A 222 18.25 -21.71 36.10
N ALA A 223 17.21 -21.07 36.64
CA ALA A 223 17.01 -20.93 38.08
C ALA A 223 16.75 -22.28 38.76
N ALA A 224 15.96 -23.17 38.13
CA ALA A 224 15.71 -24.51 38.63
C ALA A 224 16.98 -25.40 38.63
N THR A 225 17.86 -25.25 37.64
CA THR A 225 19.12 -26.01 37.57
C THR A 225 20.24 -25.41 38.44
N GLY A 226 20.23 -24.09 38.65
CA GLY A 226 21.25 -23.37 39.43
C GLY A 226 21.12 -23.46 40.96
N GLY A 227 19.98 -23.95 41.47
CA GLY A 227 19.73 -24.08 42.92
C GLY A 227 20.30 -25.34 43.60
N ILE A 228 20.98 -26.24 42.88
CA ILE A 228 21.38 -27.56 43.40
C ILE A 228 22.84 -27.59 43.93
N VAL A 229 23.63 -26.51 43.77
CA VAL A 229 25.05 -26.50 44.18
C VAL A 229 25.31 -25.49 45.31
N GLN A 230 24.81 -25.76 46.53
CA GLN A 230 25.41 -25.24 47.77
C GLN A 230 24.81 -25.93 49.03
N SER A 231 25.24 -27.15 49.32
CA SER A 231 25.22 -27.71 50.68
C SER A 231 26.20 -28.88 50.80
N GLY A 232 27.46 -28.55 51.04
CA GLY A 232 28.53 -29.51 51.29
C GLY A 232 29.65 -28.85 52.08
N LYS A 233 29.39 -28.54 53.35
CA LYS A 233 30.40 -28.10 54.30
C LYS A 233 31.15 -29.36 54.77
N PRO A 234 32.48 -29.50 54.59
CA PRO A 234 33.18 -30.65 55.12
C PRO A 234 33.35 -30.49 56.63
N GLU A 235 32.91 -31.50 57.38
CA GLU A 235 33.17 -31.66 58.80
C GLU A 235 34.66 -31.93 59.01
N THR A 236 35.37 -31.03 59.70
CA THR A 236 36.71 -31.28 60.22
C THR A 236 36.57 -31.76 61.66
N GLY A 237 36.45 -33.08 61.85
CA GLY A 237 36.64 -33.75 63.13
C GLY A 237 38.09 -34.22 63.25
N ALA A 238 38.87 -33.57 64.10
CA ALA A 238 40.17 -34.05 64.55
C ALA A 238 40.36 -33.62 66.02
N GLU A 239 39.84 -34.45 66.93
CA GLU A 239 40.31 -34.57 68.32
C GLU A 239 41.25 -35.80 68.35
N HIS A 240 42.52 -35.62 68.72
CA HIS A 240 43.10 -35.94 70.04
C HIS A 240 43.39 -37.46 70.15
N SER A 241 44.58 -37.97 70.51
CA SER A 241 45.48 -37.71 71.64
C SER A 241 46.76 -38.57 71.44
N ASP A 242 47.94 -38.03 71.72
CA ASP A 242 48.86 -38.40 72.84
C ASP A 242 49.74 -39.65 72.59
N ASP A 243 51.07 -39.50 72.71
CA ASP A 243 51.80 -39.94 73.91
C ASP A 243 53.34 -39.78 73.75
N GLU A 244 53.92 -39.26 74.84
CA GLU A 244 55.29 -39.33 75.39
C GLU A 244 56.56 -39.36 74.52
#